data_AF-A0A9E4XEY4-F1
#
_entry.id   AF-A0A9E4XEY4-F1
#
_cell.length_a   1.000
_cell.length_b   1.000
_cell.length_c   1.000
_cell.angle_alpha   90.00
_cell.angle_beta   90.00
_cell.angle_gamma   90.00
#
_symmetry.space_group_name_H-M   'P 1'
#
loop_
_entity.id
_entity.type
_entity.pdbx_description
1 polymer ?
#
loop_
_entity_poly.entity_id
_entity_poly.type
_entity_poly.pdbx_seq_one_letter_code
_entity_poly.pdbx_strand_id
1 'polypeptide(L)' 'MVRKYNISQKVRVKTNNGGHRPPPNDVKGSLGTIAQQCTSNWLENCEAVPPESPPSYYVDFEEGHTELVGEEWLEAV' A
#
# COMPACT_ATOMS: atom_id res chain seq x y z
N MET A 1 -14.23 -0.39 9.84
CA MET A 1 -13.62 -1.11 8.70
C MET A 1 -12.21 -1.49 9.12
N VAL A 2 -11.86 -2.77 9.11
CA VAL A 2 -10.56 -3.28 9.59
C VAL A 2 -9.62 -3.37 8.39
N ARG A 3 -8.48 -2.69 8.45
CA ARG A 3 -7.41 -2.86 7.45
C ARG A 3 -6.82 -4.27 7.60
N LYS A 4 -6.65 -4.98 6.50
CA LYS A 4 -6.13 -6.36 6.45
C LYS A 4 -4.64 -6.46 6.77
N TYR A 5 -3.88 -5.41 6.48
CA TYR A 5 -2.44 -5.34 6.72
C TYR A 5 -2.08 -4.29 7.78
N ASN A 6 -1.09 -4.60 8.62
CA ASN A 6 -0.58 -3.67 9.63
C ASN A 6 0.48 -2.74 9.04
N ILE A 7 0.66 -1.58 9.67
CA ILE A 7 1.78 -0.67 9.37
C ILE A 7 3.09 -1.40 9.68
N SER A 8 4.11 -1.18 8.84
CA SER A 8 5.42 -1.85 8.90
C SER A 8 5.38 -3.36 8.64
N GLN A 9 4.24 -3.88 8.17
CA GLN A 9 4.14 -5.28 7.74
C GLN A 9 4.78 -5.47 6.36
N LYS A 10 5.58 -6.53 6.20
CA LYS A 10 6.12 -6.90 4.89
C LYS A 10 5.02 -7.50 4.03
N VAL A 11 4.95 -7.04 2.79
CA VAL A 11 4.02 -7.50 1.78
C VAL A 11 4.75 -7.70 0.46
N ARG A 12 4.24 -8.61 -0.34
CA ARG A 12 4.67 -8.81 -1.72
C ARG A 12 3.60 -8.29 -2.66
N VAL A 13 4.01 -7.58 -3.68
CA VAL A 13 3.12 -7.20 -4.77
C VAL A 13 2.98 -8.37 -5.73
N LYS A 14 1.76 -8.78 -6.03
CA LYS A 14 1.47 -9.84 -7.00
C LYS A 14 1.84 -9.38 -8.42
N THR A 15 2.32 -10.31 -9.23
CA THR A 15 2.68 -10.05 -10.63
C THR A 15 1.47 -10.07 -11.58
N ASN A 16 0.40 -10.75 -11.18
CA ASN A 16 -0.85 -10.87 -11.91
C ASN A 16 -2.02 -11.02 -10.93
N ASN A 17 -3.25 -10.92 -11.42
CA ASN A 17 -4.47 -11.28 -10.69
C ASN A 17 -4.82 -10.35 -9.51
N GLY A 18 -4.53 -9.05 -9.61
CA GLY A 18 -5.14 -8.08 -8.71
C GLY A 18 -6.27 -7.31 -9.40
N GLY A 19 -7.26 -6.91 -8.60
CA GLY A 19 -8.42 -6.17 -9.07
C GLY A 19 -8.12 -4.68 -9.10
N HIS A 20 -8.74 -3.94 -8.17
CA HIS A 20 -8.69 -2.49 -8.19
C HIS A 20 -7.27 -1.93 -7.95
N ARG A 21 -6.97 -0.83 -8.65
CA ARG A 21 -5.74 -0.04 -8.50
C ARG A 21 -4.45 -0.86 -8.70
N PRO A 22 -4.12 -1.21 -9.96
CA PRO A 22 -2.92 -1.98 -10.26
C PRO A 22 -1.65 -1.21 -9.92
N PRO A 23 -0.64 -1.90 -9.36
CA PRO A 23 0.67 -1.34 -9.12
C PRO A 23 1.41 -1.05 -10.44
N PRO A 24 2.42 -0.16 -10.42
CA PRO A 24 3.39 -0.01 -11.50
C PRO A 24 4.02 -1.35 -11.87
N ASN A 25 4.43 -1.51 -13.14
CA ASN A 25 5.07 -2.75 -13.57
C ASN A 25 6.41 -3.00 -12.86
N ASP A 26 7.13 -1.94 -12.52
CA ASP A 26 8.44 -2.01 -11.85
C ASP A 26 8.36 -2.62 -10.45
N VAL A 27 7.23 -2.48 -9.75
CA VAL A 27 7.06 -3.02 -8.39
C VAL A 27 6.36 -4.38 -8.36
N LYS A 28 5.91 -4.90 -9.50
CA LYS A 28 5.22 -6.19 -9.57
C LYS A 28 6.17 -7.34 -9.24
N GLY A 29 5.80 -8.15 -8.26
CA GLY A 29 6.64 -9.25 -7.77
C GLY A 29 7.65 -8.83 -6.71
N SER A 30 7.83 -7.53 -6.49
CA SER A 30 8.74 -6.94 -5.51
C SER A 30 8.18 -7.02 -4.10
N LEU A 31 9.10 -7.02 -3.14
CA LEU A 31 8.79 -6.93 -1.71
C LEU A 31 8.75 -5.47 -1.30
N GLY A 32 7.77 -5.13 -0.48
CA GLY A 32 7.67 -3.82 0.13
C GLY A 32 7.11 -3.92 1.55
N THR A 33 7.05 -2.78 2.20
CA THR A 33 6.58 -2.67 3.58
C THR A 33 5.41 -1.70 3.62
N ILE A 34 4.33 -2.04 4.32
CA ILE A 34 3.18 -1.14 4.44
C ILE A 34 3.62 0.13 5.17
N ALA A 35 3.58 1.25 4.46
CA ALA A 35 3.88 2.56 5.00
C ALA A 35 2.72 3.08 5.85
N GLN A 36 3.00 4.11 6.66
CA GLN A 36 1.96 4.83 7.37
C GLN A 36 1.00 5.47 6.36
N GLN A 37 -0.28 5.09 6.42
CA GLN A 37 -1.30 5.75 5.62
C GLN A 37 -1.73 7.06 6.30
N CYS A 38 -0.92 8.10 6.11
CA CYS A 38 -1.28 9.45 6.49
C CYS A 38 -1.34 10.36 5.26
N THR A 39 -2.36 11.21 5.22
CA THR A 39 -2.34 12.42 4.40
C THR A 39 -1.88 13.56 5.28
N SER A 40 -0.83 14.27 4.87
CA SER A 40 -0.50 15.54 5.52
C SER A 40 -1.56 16.55 5.10
N ASN A 41 -2.32 17.08 6.07
CA ASN A 41 -3.14 18.25 5.81
C ASN A 41 -2.25 19.51 5.79
N TRP A 42 -2.77 20.65 5.34
CA TRP A 42 -2.05 21.94 5.32
C TRP A 42 -1.37 22.34 6.65
N LEU A 43 -1.87 21.83 7.78
CA LEU A 43 -1.32 21.97 9.14
C LEU A 43 -0.27 20.91 9.52
N GLU A 44 0.27 20.15 8.56
CA GLU A 44 1.27 19.09 8.78
C GLU A 44 0.80 17.96 9.74
N ASN A 45 -0.51 17.90 10.03
CA ASN A 45 -1.07 16.85 10.85
C ASN A 45 -1.26 15.57 10.00
N CYS A 46 -0.70 14.46 10.51
CA CYS A 46 -0.80 13.12 9.94
C CYS A 46 -2.22 12.60 10.15
N GLU A 47 -3.13 12.86 9.20
CA GLU A 47 -4.49 12.32 9.30
C GLU A 47 -4.56 10.94 8.67
N ALA A 48 -5.13 9.98 9.39
CA ALA A 48 -5.29 8.62 8.89
C ALA A 48 -6.16 8.66 7.61
N VAL A 49 -5.61 8.13 6.51
CA VAL A 49 -6.33 8.10 5.24
C VAL A 49 -7.65 7.34 5.43
N PRO A 50 -8.79 7.94 5.07
CA PRO A 50 -10.08 7.27 5.20
C PRO A 50 -10.05 5.95 4.43
N PRO A 51 -10.63 4.86 4.97
CA PRO A 51 -10.64 3.58 4.28
C PRO A 51 -11.43 3.71 2.96
N GLU A 52 -10.71 3.68 1.83
CA GLU A 52 -11.32 3.54 0.51
C GLU A 52 -11.89 2.12 0.31
N SER A 53 -12.92 1.98 -0.52
CA SER A 53 -13.50 0.70 -0.89
C SER A 53 -13.48 0.54 -2.41
N PRO A 54 -12.67 -0.38 -2.96
CA PRO A 54 -11.81 -1.33 -2.24
C PRO A 54 -10.56 -0.66 -1.61
N PRO A 55 -10.04 -1.22 -0.50
CA PRO A 55 -8.92 -0.63 0.24
C PRO A 55 -7.63 -0.62 -0.57
N SER A 56 -6.83 0.45 -0.41
CA SER A 56 -5.48 0.57 -0.96
C SER A 56 -4.47 0.88 0.15
N TYR A 57 -3.20 0.53 -0.09
CA TYR A 57 -2.12 0.72 0.86
C TYR A 57 -0.91 1.37 0.21
N TYR A 58 -0.34 2.34 0.90
CA TYR A 58 0.99 2.84 0.58
C TYR A 58 2.00 1.77 0.97
N VAL A 59 2.81 1.36 0.00
CA VAL A 59 3.85 0.35 0.16
C VAL A 59 5.19 1.01 -0.13
N ASP A 60 6.07 0.98 0.84
CA ASP A 60 7.45 1.44 0.72
C ASP A 60 8.32 0.29 0.21
N PHE A 61 8.99 0.53 -0.91
CA PHE A 61 9.90 -0.43 -1.53
C PHE A 61 11.34 -0.07 -1.19
N GLU A 62 12.23 -1.07 -1.12
CA GLU A 62 13.63 -0.86 -0.71
C GLU A 62 14.41 0.10 -1.62
N GLU A 63 13.92 0.37 -2.83
CA GLU A 63 14.46 1.38 -3.74
C GLU A 63 14.08 2.83 -3.36
N GLY A 64 13.45 3.05 -2.20
CA GLY A 64 13.15 4.38 -1.66
C GLY A 64 11.96 5.07 -2.33
N HIS A 65 11.08 4.30 -2.97
CA HIS A 65 9.84 4.79 -3.54
C HIS A 65 8.64 4.20 -2.79
N THR A 66 7.61 5.03 -2.60
CA THR A 66 6.36 4.63 -1.96
C THR A 66 5.24 4.66 -2.99
N GLU A 67 4.62 3.51 -3.26
CA GLU A 67 3.54 3.41 -4.24
C GLU A 67 2.22 3.02 -3.58
N LEU A 68 1.11 3.50 -4.14
CA LEU A 68 -0.22 3.20 -3.65
C LEU A 68 -0.79 1.99 -4.40
N VAL A 69 -0.86 0.86 -3.70
CA VAL A 69 -1.22 -0.45 -4.26
C VAL A 69 -2.55 -0.93 -3.67
N GLY A 70 -3.47 -1.39 -4.51
CA GLY A 70 -4.73 -1.98 -4.04
C GLY A 70 -4.52 -3.22 -3.16
N GLU A 71 -5.37 -3.44 -2.15
CA GLU A 71 -5.28 -4.59 -1.23
C GLU A 71 -5.21 -5.94 -1.95
N GLU A 72 -5.94 -6.07 -3.06
CA GLU A 72 -6.04 -7.32 -3.83
C GLU A 72 -4.71 -7.70 -4.49
N TRP A 73 -3.87 -6.69 -4.78
CA TRP A 73 -2.54 -6.84 -5.35
C TRP A 73 -1.47 -7.18 -4.29
N LEU A 74 -1.80 -7.08 -3.01
CA LEU A 74 -0.86 -7.34 -1.92
C LEU A 74 -1.04 -8.75 -1.36
N GLU A 75 0.07 -9.32 -0.92
CA GLU A 75 0.12 -10.61 -0.24
C GLU A 75 1.02 -10.48 0.98
N ALA A 76 0.58 -10.98 2.14
CA ALA A 76 1.44 -11.00 3.32
C ALA A 76 2.55 -12.02 3.12
N VAL A 77 3.76 -11.68 3.55
CA VAL A 77 4.94 -12.54 3.53
C VAL A 77 5.24 -13.06 4.93
#